data_AF-A0AAJ5EIE3-F1
#
_entry.id   AF-A0AAJ5EIE3-F1
#
_cell.length_a   1.000
_cell.length_b   1.000
_cell.length_c   1.000
_cell.angle_alpha   90.00
_cell.angle_beta   90.00
_cell.angle_gamma   90.00
#
_symmetry.space_group_name_H-M   'P 1'
#
loop_
_entity.id
_entity.type
_entity.pdbx_description
1 polymer ?
#
loop_
_entity_poly.entity_id
_entity_poly.type
_entity_poly.pdbx_seq_one_letter_code
_entity_poly.pdbx_strand_id
1 'polypeptide(L)'
;MLLIRPITASDRQGLAELAKQTGTGFTSMQDDPKRIDQMIEDGCAAFESDTPLEDGYYLFVAEDLEQQALVGTCAVQAGVGLQDPFYSYHLDTTVHASRELDVYSKVQTLSLSNFHTGCTELCTLFLLPESRKGYNGHLLSKSRFLFMGQNQERFDSTVIAEMRGFSDEEGSSPFWEGLGRHFFNLDFAIADKLSMHDKVFIAELMPKNPIYTNLLPEEAQEVIGHTHPHTLPARKLLESEGFRFNHYVDIFDAGPMLESQVRDIRAVREQRLATVKVAEDITPSEIPYLVSNGKVKHFRALATKAIQFDGNTIIMDTKLADTLQLKEGDSAPFVPLFNALAEQE
;
A
#
# COMPACT_ATOMS: atom_id res chain seq x y z
N MET A 1 17.93 -13.95 -3.50
CA MET A 1 17.86 -12.47 -3.71
C MET A 1 16.44 -12.14 -4.13
N LEU A 2 15.82 -11.11 -3.54
CA LEU A 2 14.44 -10.75 -3.86
C LEU A 2 14.38 -9.69 -4.97
N LEU A 3 13.57 -9.95 -5.99
CA LEU A 3 13.34 -9.05 -7.12
C LEU A 3 11.87 -8.62 -7.14
N ILE A 4 11.64 -7.31 -7.27
CA ILE A 4 10.32 -6.77 -7.56
C ILE A 4 10.15 -6.60 -9.07
N ARG A 5 9.05 -7.12 -9.60
CA ARG A 5 8.69 -7.01 -11.02
C ARG A 5 7.17 -6.95 -11.22
N PRO A 6 6.69 -6.50 -12.39
CA PRO A 6 5.30 -6.66 -12.79
C PRO A 6 4.83 -8.11 -12.70
N ILE A 7 3.56 -8.28 -12.33
CA ILE A 7 2.83 -9.54 -12.49
C ILE A 7 2.77 -9.94 -13.97
N THR A 8 2.73 -11.23 -14.24
CA THR A 8 2.52 -11.81 -15.56
C THR A 8 1.45 -12.91 -15.50
N ALA A 9 0.88 -13.29 -16.65
CA ALA A 9 -0.09 -14.39 -16.70
C ALA A 9 0.45 -15.72 -16.13
N SER A 10 1.75 -15.99 -16.23
CA SER A 10 2.36 -17.20 -15.66
C SER A 10 2.43 -17.22 -14.13
N ASP A 11 2.25 -16.07 -13.48
CA ASP A 11 2.32 -15.94 -12.02
C ASP A 11 1.02 -16.36 -11.32
N ARG A 12 -0.03 -16.71 -12.08
CA ARG A 12 -1.37 -17.01 -11.55
C ARG A 12 -1.36 -17.97 -10.38
N GLN A 13 -0.63 -19.08 -10.51
CA GLN A 13 -0.55 -20.07 -9.44
C GLN A 13 0.15 -19.50 -8.21
N GLY A 14 1.27 -18.81 -8.38
CA GLY A 14 2.01 -18.21 -7.26
C GLY A 14 1.17 -17.15 -6.54
N LEU A 15 0.43 -16.31 -7.26
CA LEU A 15 -0.45 -15.31 -6.68
C LEU A 15 -1.60 -15.97 -5.90
N ALA A 16 -2.20 -17.04 -6.42
CA ALA A 16 -3.23 -17.79 -5.72
C ALA A 16 -2.71 -18.45 -4.42
N GLU A 17 -1.48 -18.99 -4.42
CA GLU A 17 -0.88 -19.54 -3.20
C GLU A 17 -0.59 -18.44 -2.15
N LEU A 18 -0.19 -17.23 -2.58
CA LEU A 18 -0.07 -16.09 -1.66
C LEU A 18 -1.42 -15.67 -1.09
N ALA A 19 -2.48 -15.66 -1.90
CA ALA A 19 -3.83 -15.29 -1.48
C ALA A 19 -4.38 -16.19 -0.37
N LYS A 20 -4.09 -17.51 -0.41
CA LYS A 20 -4.44 -18.47 0.67
C LYS A 20 -3.80 -18.14 2.02
N GLN A 21 -2.69 -17.42 2.01
CA GLN A 21 -1.96 -17.02 3.22
C GLN A 21 -2.38 -15.64 3.74
N THR A 22 -3.31 -14.97 3.05
CA THR A 22 -3.93 -13.74 3.55
C THR A 22 -5.01 -14.10 4.57
N GLY A 23 -5.14 -13.28 5.62
CA GLY A 23 -6.19 -13.44 6.64
C GLY A 23 -7.36 -12.50 6.41
N THR A 24 -8.44 -12.69 7.16
CA THR A 24 -9.61 -11.78 7.25
C THR A 24 -9.18 -10.32 7.37
N GLY A 25 -9.85 -9.37 6.73
CA GLY A 25 -9.47 -7.94 6.74
C GLY A 25 -8.37 -7.59 5.74
N PHE A 26 -7.96 -8.51 4.88
CA PHE A 26 -7.11 -8.24 3.71
C PHE A 26 -7.96 -8.25 2.44
N THR A 27 -8.89 -7.29 2.32
CA THR A 27 -9.89 -7.23 1.24
C THR A 27 -9.32 -7.08 -0.16
N SER A 28 -8.15 -6.45 -0.30
CA SER A 28 -7.51 -6.22 -1.61
C SER A 28 -7.08 -7.50 -2.34
N MET A 29 -6.86 -8.61 -1.62
CA MET A 29 -6.52 -9.92 -2.19
C MET A 29 -6.97 -11.04 -1.27
N GLN A 30 -8.04 -11.76 -1.64
CA GLN A 30 -8.51 -12.95 -0.93
C GLN A 30 -8.35 -14.21 -1.79
N ASP A 31 -8.47 -15.40 -1.19
CA ASP A 31 -8.48 -16.70 -1.89
C ASP A 31 -9.79 -16.88 -2.70
N ASP A 32 -9.90 -16.13 -3.80
CA ASP A 32 -10.97 -16.23 -4.78
C ASP A 32 -10.37 -16.33 -6.20
N PRO A 33 -10.53 -17.46 -6.90
CA PRO A 33 -9.97 -17.66 -8.23
C PRO A 33 -10.36 -16.60 -9.26
N LYS A 34 -11.60 -16.10 -9.24
CA LYS A 34 -12.05 -15.08 -10.20
C LYS A 34 -11.39 -13.74 -9.90
N ARG A 35 -11.26 -13.38 -8.61
CA ARG A 35 -10.56 -12.15 -8.22
C ARG A 35 -9.09 -12.21 -8.62
N ILE A 36 -8.44 -13.34 -8.40
CA ILE A 36 -7.04 -13.56 -8.79
C ILE A 36 -6.86 -13.43 -10.31
N ASP A 37 -7.77 -14.01 -11.10
CA ASP A 37 -7.76 -13.87 -12.55
C ASP A 37 -7.88 -12.39 -12.98
N GLN A 38 -8.83 -11.65 -12.40
CA GLN A 38 -9.03 -10.24 -12.67
C GLN A 38 -7.80 -9.39 -12.30
N MET A 39 -7.21 -9.61 -11.12
CA MET A 39 -6.03 -8.90 -10.66
C MET A 39 -4.83 -9.06 -11.61
N ILE A 40 -4.69 -10.24 -12.21
CA ILE A 40 -3.62 -10.52 -13.18
C ILE A 40 -3.92 -9.84 -14.51
N GLU A 41 -5.17 -9.88 -14.98
CA GLU A 41 -5.58 -9.23 -16.21
C GLU A 41 -5.38 -7.71 -16.12
N ASP A 42 -5.93 -7.07 -15.07
CA ASP A 42 -5.79 -5.63 -14.82
C ASP A 42 -4.31 -5.25 -14.63
N GLY A 43 -3.58 -6.07 -13.87
CA GLY A 43 -2.14 -5.95 -13.66
C GLY A 43 -1.37 -5.91 -14.97
N CYS A 44 -1.55 -6.92 -15.82
CA CYS A 44 -0.87 -7.00 -17.11
C CYS A 44 -1.28 -5.84 -18.03
N ALA A 45 -2.57 -5.51 -18.09
CA ALA A 45 -3.08 -4.42 -18.92
C ALA A 45 -2.47 -3.06 -18.54
N ALA A 46 -2.35 -2.76 -17.24
CA ALA A 46 -1.79 -1.50 -16.76
C ALA A 46 -0.32 -1.30 -17.14
N PHE A 47 0.50 -2.36 -17.09
CA PHE A 47 1.90 -2.28 -17.49
C PHE A 47 2.09 -2.25 -19.01
N GLU A 48 1.27 -3.00 -19.76
CA GLU A 48 1.36 -3.06 -21.23
C GLU A 48 0.82 -1.81 -21.93
N SER A 49 0.00 -1.01 -21.24
CA SER A 49 -0.56 0.22 -21.80
C SER A 49 0.50 1.30 -22.05
N ASP A 50 0.60 1.72 -23.31
CA ASP A 50 1.48 2.81 -23.74
C ASP A 50 1.02 4.18 -23.19
N THR A 51 -0.27 4.32 -22.89
CA THR A 51 -0.85 5.51 -22.25
C THR A 51 -1.24 5.21 -20.80
N PRO A 52 -1.17 6.19 -19.88
CA PRO A 52 -1.73 6.06 -18.54
C PRO A 52 -3.21 5.64 -18.57
N LEU A 53 -3.58 4.69 -17.71
CA LEU A 53 -4.97 4.32 -17.45
C LEU A 53 -5.39 5.00 -16.15
N GLU A 54 -6.52 5.71 -16.15
CA GLU A 54 -6.99 6.48 -14.99
C GLU A 54 -7.25 5.58 -13.76
N ASP A 55 -7.72 4.35 -14.00
CA ASP A 55 -7.95 3.29 -13.01
C ASP A 55 -6.94 2.14 -13.12
N GLY A 56 -5.76 2.39 -13.70
CA GLY A 56 -4.73 1.37 -13.90
C GLY A 56 -4.28 0.70 -12.60
N TYR A 57 -4.34 -0.64 -12.57
CA TYR A 57 -3.89 -1.44 -11.42
C TYR A 57 -2.46 -1.95 -11.63
N TYR A 58 -1.47 -1.29 -11.05
CA TYR A 58 -0.06 -1.69 -11.18
C TYR A 58 0.30 -2.74 -10.12
N LEU A 59 0.09 -4.02 -10.43
CA LEU A 59 0.38 -5.15 -9.56
C LEU A 59 1.82 -5.67 -9.73
N PHE A 60 2.60 -5.61 -8.64
CA PHE A 60 3.96 -6.14 -8.58
C PHE A 60 4.01 -7.43 -7.76
N VAL A 61 4.98 -8.28 -8.09
CA VAL A 61 5.32 -9.48 -7.32
C VAL A 61 6.76 -9.42 -6.83
N ALA A 62 6.99 -10.02 -5.67
CA ALA A 62 8.30 -10.24 -5.08
C ALA A 62 8.70 -11.69 -5.37
N GLU A 63 9.68 -11.87 -6.24
CA GLU A 63 10.22 -13.18 -6.62
C GLU A 63 11.54 -13.44 -5.89
N ASP A 64 11.63 -14.55 -5.17
CA ASP A 64 12.92 -15.04 -4.67
C ASP A 64 13.62 -15.81 -5.78
N LEU A 65 14.68 -15.20 -6.33
CA LEU A 65 15.42 -15.74 -7.47
C LEU A 65 16.21 -17.01 -7.13
N GLU A 66 16.44 -17.30 -5.85
CA GLU A 66 17.09 -18.56 -5.44
C GLU A 66 16.10 -19.72 -5.43
N GLN A 67 14.86 -19.46 -5.01
CA GLN A 67 13.79 -20.46 -4.93
C GLN A 67 12.94 -20.52 -6.21
N GLN A 68 13.07 -19.52 -7.09
CA GLN A 68 12.22 -19.30 -8.26
C GLN A 68 10.73 -19.32 -7.89
N ALA A 69 10.40 -18.64 -6.79
CA ALA A 69 9.06 -18.64 -6.20
C ALA A 69 8.62 -17.21 -5.85
N LEU A 70 7.32 -16.98 -5.98
CA LEU A 70 6.71 -15.74 -5.48
C LEU A 70 6.55 -15.83 -3.97
N VAL A 71 7.04 -14.81 -3.28
CA VAL A 71 7.00 -14.75 -1.81
C VAL A 71 6.26 -13.52 -1.28
N GLY A 72 5.81 -12.64 -2.17
CA GLY A 72 5.04 -11.46 -1.81
C GLY A 72 4.50 -10.72 -3.02
N THR A 73 3.69 -9.70 -2.75
CA THR A 73 3.06 -8.84 -3.75
C THR A 73 2.79 -7.45 -3.16
N CYS A 74 2.68 -6.45 -4.02
CA CYS A 74 2.21 -5.11 -3.68
C CYS A 74 1.62 -4.47 -4.92
N ALA A 75 0.71 -3.51 -4.75
CA ALA A 75 0.11 -2.83 -5.87
C ALA A 75 0.03 -1.31 -5.66
N VAL A 76 -0.20 -0.62 -6.77
CA VAL A 76 -0.62 0.78 -6.82
C VAL A 76 -1.86 0.85 -7.71
N GLN A 77 -3.00 1.25 -7.16
CA GLN A 77 -4.20 1.58 -7.92
C GLN A 77 -4.12 3.06 -8.33
N ALA A 78 -4.11 3.35 -9.63
CA ALA A 78 -3.91 4.71 -10.14
C ALA A 78 -5.02 5.69 -9.70
N GLY A 79 -6.27 5.22 -9.72
CA GLY A 79 -7.44 5.95 -9.27
C GLY A 79 -8.45 5.01 -8.62
N VAL A 80 -8.75 5.23 -7.34
CA VAL A 80 -9.82 4.52 -6.62
C VAL A 80 -11.18 5.17 -6.90
N GLY A 81 -12.29 4.44 -6.72
CA GLY A 81 -13.61 5.07 -6.76
C GLY A 81 -14.18 5.34 -8.17
N LEU A 82 -13.45 5.03 -9.23
CA LEU A 82 -13.83 5.38 -10.62
C LEU A 82 -14.81 4.39 -11.25
N GLN A 83 -14.68 3.10 -10.95
CA GLN A 83 -15.62 2.05 -11.38
C GLN A 83 -16.63 1.75 -10.26
N ASP A 84 -16.12 1.41 -9.08
CA ASP A 84 -16.88 1.18 -7.87
C ASP A 84 -16.60 2.27 -6.85
N PRO A 85 -17.61 2.84 -6.16
CA PRO A 85 -17.39 3.87 -5.16
C PRO A 85 -16.41 3.46 -4.06
N PHE A 86 -15.54 4.40 -3.70
CA PHE A 86 -14.59 4.26 -2.61
C PHE A 86 -15.11 5.03 -1.39
N TYR A 87 -15.52 4.31 -0.35
CA TYR A 87 -16.15 4.89 0.83
C TYR A 87 -15.20 4.88 2.03
N SER A 88 -15.25 5.95 2.80
CA SER A 88 -14.57 6.10 4.09
C SER A 88 -15.47 6.85 5.08
N TYR A 89 -15.16 6.78 6.36
CA TYR A 89 -15.69 7.71 7.35
C TYR A 89 -14.72 8.86 7.57
N HIS A 90 -15.20 10.10 7.44
CA HIS A 90 -14.50 11.29 7.92
C HIS A 90 -14.79 11.49 9.41
N LEU A 91 -13.73 11.66 10.21
CA LEU A 91 -13.78 12.00 11.62
C LEU A 91 -13.83 13.51 11.80
N ASP A 92 -15.00 14.03 12.15
CA ASP A 92 -15.21 15.44 12.49
C ASP A 92 -15.34 15.63 14.01
N THR A 93 -15.18 16.86 14.49
CA THR A 93 -15.41 17.24 15.89
C THR A 93 -16.59 18.20 15.99
N THR A 94 -17.69 17.74 16.57
CA THR A 94 -18.84 18.56 16.92
C THR A 94 -18.68 19.14 18.33
N VAL A 95 -18.92 20.45 18.48
CA VAL A 95 -18.88 21.14 19.77
C VAL A 95 -20.30 21.47 20.23
N HIS A 96 -20.69 20.97 21.40
CA HIS A 96 -21.91 21.35 22.08
C HIS A 96 -21.59 22.29 23.24
N ALA A 97 -22.12 23.51 23.19
CA ALA A 97 -21.92 24.52 24.22
C ALA A 97 -23.26 25.08 24.69
N SER A 98 -23.55 24.96 25.98
CA SER A 98 -24.69 25.60 26.63
C SER A 98 -24.18 26.46 27.78
N ARG A 99 -24.27 27.79 27.60
CA ARG A 99 -23.84 28.76 28.63
C ARG A 99 -24.70 28.69 29.88
N GLU A 100 -26.00 28.43 29.73
CA GLU A 100 -26.95 28.36 30.85
C GLU A 100 -26.68 27.15 31.75
N LEU A 101 -26.24 26.03 31.16
CA LEU A 101 -25.95 24.80 31.88
C LEU A 101 -24.46 24.64 32.23
N ASP A 102 -23.61 25.60 31.87
CA ASP A 102 -22.14 25.52 31.95
C ASP A 102 -21.58 24.23 31.32
N VAL A 103 -22.19 23.81 30.20
CA VAL A 103 -21.78 22.61 29.47
C VAL A 103 -20.94 23.02 28.27
N TYR A 104 -19.76 22.43 28.16
CA TYR A 104 -18.93 22.45 26.96
C TYR A 104 -18.44 21.02 26.70
N SER A 105 -18.88 20.42 25.60
CA SER A 105 -18.49 19.07 25.20
C SER A 105 -18.01 19.05 23.76
N LYS A 106 -16.92 18.34 23.53
CA LYS A 106 -16.40 18.01 22.18
C LYS A 106 -16.67 16.54 21.94
N VAL A 107 -17.36 16.24 20.85
CA VAL A 107 -17.71 14.86 20.48
C VAL A 107 -17.26 14.61 19.06
N GLN A 108 -16.60 13.47 18.83
CA GLN A 108 -16.25 13.06 17.49
C GLN A 108 -17.47 12.48 16.75
N THR A 109 -17.53 12.71 15.45
CA THR A 109 -18.59 12.18 14.58
C THR A 109 -18.00 11.52 13.35
N LEU A 110 -18.59 10.41 12.92
CA LEU A 110 -18.28 9.71 11.68
C LEU A 110 -19.26 10.14 10.59
N SER A 111 -18.76 10.69 9.49
CA SER A 111 -19.58 11.05 8.33
C SER A 111 -19.14 10.25 7.11
N LEU A 112 -20.08 9.52 6.49
CA LEU A 112 -19.79 8.76 5.27
C LEU A 112 -19.31 9.72 4.16
N SER A 113 -18.22 9.35 3.50
CA SER A 113 -17.52 10.16 2.52
C SER A 113 -17.04 9.31 1.35
N ASN A 114 -16.91 9.92 0.18
CA ASN A 114 -16.22 9.39 -1.00
C ASN A 114 -15.16 10.37 -1.52
N PHE A 115 -14.62 11.20 -0.62
CA PHE A 115 -13.71 12.30 -0.92
C PHE A 115 -12.49 11.90 -1.76
N HIS A 116 -11.93 10.70 -1.53
CA HIS A 116 -10.73 10.22 -2.21
C HIS A 116 -10.96 9.57 -3.57
N THR A 117 -12.15 9.72 -4.15
CA THR A 117 -12.42 9.24 -5.52
C THR A 117 -11.42 9.88 -6.49
N GLY A 118 -10.73 9.05 -7.27
CA GLY A 118 -9.66 9.42 -8.19
C GLY A 118 -8.26 9.46 -7.60
N CYS A 119 -8.09 9.39 -6.26
CA CYS A 119 -6.77 9.34 -5.65
C CYS A 119 -6.05 8.02 -5.95
N THR A 120 -4.72 8.08 -5.97
CA THR A 120 -3.88 6.87 -6.07
C THR A 120 -3.83 6.15 -4.74
N GLU A 121 -3.94 4.82 -4.73
CA GLU A 121 -3.89 4.01 -3.52
C GLU A 121 -2.73 3.01 -3.53
N LEU A 122 -2.02 2.92 -2.42
CA LEU A 122 -1.07 1.85 -2.13
C LEU A 122 -1.79 0.65 -1.51
N CYS A 123 -2.02 -0.40 -2.28
CA CYS A 123 -2.78 -1.56 -1.84
C CYS A 123 -2.00 -2.88 -1.98
N THR A 124 -2.64 -3.99 -1.60
CA THR A 124 -2.17 -5.37 -1.83
C THR A 124 -0.78 -5.68 -1.27
N LEU A 125 -0.34 -5.00 -0.21
CA LEU A 125 0.99 -5.19 0.37
C LEU A 125 1.04 -6.46 1.23
N PHE A 126 1.60 -7.54 0.69
CA PHE A 126 1.73 -8.82 1.38
C PHE A 126 3.11 -9.46 1.16
N LEU A 127 3.64 -10.05 2.23
CA LEU A 127 4.89 -10.82 2.19
C LEU A 127 4.74 -12.02 3.13
N LEU A 128 5.15 -13.19 2.66
CA LEU A 128 5.18 -14.42 3.47
C LEU A 128 6.00 -14.19 4.74
N PRO A 129 5.56 -14.69 5.92
CA PRO A 129 6.26 -14.48 7.19
C PRO A 129 7.76 -14.79 7.14
N GLU A 130 8.15 -15.91 6.55
CA GLU A 130 9.53 -16.37 6.37
C GLU A 130 10.37 -15.46 5.46
N SER A 131 9.71 -14.65 4.63
CA SER A 131 10.34 -13.68 3.75
C SER A 131 10.44 -12.29 4.37
N ARG A 132 9.86 -12.04 5.56
CA ARG A 132 9.95 -10.77 6.31
C ARG A 132 11.30 -10.62 7.03
N LYS A 133 12.38 -10.74 6.28
CA LYS A 133 13.77 -10.66 6.75
C LYS A 133 14.53 -9.54 6.07
N GLY A 134 15.55 -9.01 6.75
CA GLY A 134 16.42 -7.96 6.23
C GLY A 134 15.62 -6.77 5.71
N TYR A 135 15.81 -6.46 4.42
CA TYR A 135 15.23 -5.28 3.78
C TYR A 135 13.96 -5.57 2.97
N ASN A 136 13.45 -6.80 2.98
CA ASN A 136 12.42 -7.23 2.03
C ASN A 136 11.11 -6.43 2.15
N GLY A 137 10.65 -6.12 3.37
CA GLY A 137 9.47 -5.29 3.58
C GLY A 137 9.65 -3.85 3.07
N HIS A 138 10.85 -3.28 3.25
CA HIS A 138 11.19 -1.97 2.73
C HIS A 138 11.31 -1.97 1.21
N LEU A 139 11.96 -2.97 0.62
CA LEU A 139 12.03 -3.17 -0.82
C LEU A 139 10.63 -3.24 -1.42
N LEU A 140 9.80 -4.15 -0.93
CA LEU A 140 8.46 -4.38 -1.45
C LEU A 140 7.63 -3.08 -1.41
N SER A 141 7.56 -2.42 -0.25
CA SER A 141 6.77 -1.20 -0.12
C SER A 141 7.34 -0.03 -0.93
N LYS A 142 8.65 0.24 -0.83
CA LYS A 142 9.28 1.44 -1.43
C LYS A 142 9.56 1.30 -2.93
N SER A 143 9.55 0.09 -3.49
CA SER A 143 9.59 -0.11 -4.94
C SER A 143 8.47 0.64 -5.66
N ARG A 144 7.28 0.72 -5.03
CA ARG A 144 6.13 1.48 -5.52
C ARG A 144 6.43 2.99 -5.58
N PHE A 145 7.13 3.54 -4.60
CA PHE A 145 7.53 4.95 -4.61
C PHE A 145 8.52 5.25 -5.73
N LEU A 146 9.50 4.37 -5.92
CA LEU A 146 10.46 4.52 -7.01
C LEU A 146 9.73 4.45 -8.37
N PHE A 147 8.80 3.52 -8.53
CA PHE A 147 7.96 3.43 -9.73
C PHE A 147 7.12 4.69 -9.95
N MET A 148 6.37 5.14 -8.94
CA MET A 148 5.52 6.33 -9.04
C MET A 148 6.31 7.58 -9.40
N GLY A 149 7.45 7.80 -8.76
CA GLY A 149 8.20 9.02 -9.01
C GLY A 149 8.90 9.07 -10.37
N GLN A 150 9.11 7.92 -11.03
CA GLN A 150 9.57 7.84 -12.42
C GLN A 150 8.43 7.96 -13.45
N ASN A 151 7.18 7.79 -13.03
CA ASN A 151 6.02 7.72 -13.93
C ASN A 151 4.82 8.49 -13.35
N GLN A 152 5.06 9.72 -12.89
CA GLN A 152 4.07 10.51 -12.14
C GLN A 152 2.80 10.80 -12.95
N GLU A 153 2.89 10.83 -14.28
CA GLU A 153 1.74 11.01 -15.17
C GLU A 153 0.71 9.87 -15.11
N ARG A 154 1.04 8.76 -14.45
CA ARG A 154 0.15 7.60 -14.24
C ARG A 154 -0.61 7.64 -12.93
N PHE A 155 -0.37 8.64 -12.08
CA PHE A 155 -0.84 8.68 -10.71
C PHE A 155 -1.43 10.06 -10.38
N ASP A 156 -2.40 10.07 -9.47
CA ASP A 156 -2.88 11.32 -8.89
C ASP A 156 -1.81 11.94 -7.98
N SER A 157 -1.88 13.25 -7.81
CA SER A 157 -1.00 13.99 -6.91
C SER A 157 -1.13 13.56 -5.44
N THR A 158 -2.30 13.05 -5.03
CA THR A 158 -2.58 12.54 -3.69
C THR A 158 -2.51 11.02 -3.68
N VAL A 159 -1.70 10.47 -2.77
CA VAL A 159 -1.57 9.04 -2.52
C VAL A 159 -2.14 8.69 -1.17
N ILE A 160 -3.02 7.70 -1.13
CA ILE A 160 -3.59 7.14 0.08
C ILE A 160 -3.11 5.71 0.33
N ALA A 161 -3.26 5.26 1.57
CA ALA A 161 -3.11 3.87 1.98
C ALA A 161 -4.11 3.57 3.10
N GLU A 162 -5.07 2.67 2.83
CA GLU A 162 -5.95 2.15 3.87
C GLU A 162 -5.22 1.11 4.69
N MET A 163 -5.03 1.40 5.98
CA MET A 163 -4.34 0.51 6.88
C MET A 163 -5.40 -0.34 7.59
N ARG A 164 -5.30 -1.67 7.46
CA ARG A 164 -6.17 -2.61 8.18
C ARG A 164 -6.32 -2.23 9.65
N GLY A 165 -7.57 -2.07 10.08
CA GLY A 165 -7.98 -1.70 11.43
C GLY A 165 -7.82 -2.84 12.43
N PHE A 166 -8.14 -2.54 13.69
CA PHE A 166 -8.00 -3.52 14.76
C PHE A 166 -9.05 -4.63 14.63
N SER A 167 -8.58 -5.86 14.78
CA SER A 167 -9.38 -7.05 15.04
C SER A 167 -8.69 -7.85 16.14
N ASP A 168 -9.45 -8.54 16.97
CA ASP A 168 -8.90 -9.42 18.00
C ASP A 168 -8.35 -10.73 17.42
N GLU A 169 -7.86 -11.61 18.30
CA GLU A 169 -7.29 -12.90 17.93
C GLU A 169 -8.33 -13.87 17.32
N GLU A 170 -9.62 -13.66 17.61
CA GLU A 170 -10.73 -14.42 17.03
C GLU A 170 -11.18 -13.85 15.68
N GLY A 171 -10.60 -12.72 15.26
CA GLY A 171 -10.91 -12.04 14.00
C GLY A 171 -12.15 -11.15 14.09
N SER A 172 -12.63 -10.83 15.29
CA SER A 172 -13.73 -9.90 15.52
C SER A 172 -13.23 -8.46 15.53
N SER A 173 -13.96 -7.55 14.89
CA SER A 173 -13.69 -6.11 14.95
C SER A 173 -14.67 -5.45 15.92
N PRO A 174 -14.21 -4.85 17.04
CA PRO A 174 -15.07 -4.12 17.96
C PRO A 174 -15.84 -2.99 17.28
N PHE A 175 -15.21 -2.34 16.28
CA PHE A 175 -15.87 -1.31 15.49
C PHE A 175 -17.01 -1.88 14.64
N TRP A 176 -16.78 -3.00 13.95
CA TRP A 176 -17.83 -3.67 13.18
C TRP A 176 -19.01 -4.06 14.05
N GLU A 177 -18.76 -4.70 15.20
CA GLU A 177 -19.82 -5.14 16.11
C GLU A 177 -20.59 -3.97 16.73
N GLY A 178 -19.89 -2.87 17.05
CA GLY A 178 -20.51 -1.67 17.62
C GLY A 178 -21.24 -0.77 16.62
N LEU A 179 -21.01 -0.93 15.31
CA LEU A 179 -21.59 -0.09 14.27
C LEU A 179 -22.13 -0.89 13.08
N GLY A 180 -21.25 -1.45 12.25
CA GLY A 180 -21.61 -2.07 10.98
C GLY A 180 -22.62 -3.21 11.12
N ARG A 181 -22.46 -4.08 12.12
CA ARG A 181 -23.36 -5.20 12.39
C ARG A 181 -24.82 -4.80 12.51
N HIS A 182 -25.10 -3.60 13.05
CA HIS A 182 -26.45 -3.09 13.25
C HIS A 182 -27.17 -2.68 11.96
N PHE A 183 -26.42 -2.37 10.89
CA PHE A 183 -26.99 -1.98 9.59
C PHE A 183 -27.04 -3.15 8.61
N PHE A 184 -26.02 -4.00 8.61
CA PHE A 184 -25.89 -5.08 7.63
C PHE A 184 -26.48 -6.40 8.12
N ASN A 185 -26.56 -6.60 9.45
CA ASN A 185 -26.95 -7.88 10.07
C ASN A 185 -26.13 -9.08 9.55
N LEU A 186 -24.84 -8.84 9.27
CA LEU A 186 -23.87 -9.82 8.77
C LEU A 186 -22.64 -9.87 9.69
N ASP A 187 -22.02 -11.05 9.81
CA ASP A 187 -20.71 -11.19 10.48
C ASP A 187 -19.62 -10.44 9.70
N PHE A 188 -18.62 -9.91 10.42
CA PHE A 188 -17.52 -9.13 9.84
C PHE A 188 -16.86 -9.85 8.67
N ALA A 189 -16.47 -11.12 8.83
CA ALA A 189 -15.81 -11.90 7.78
C ALA A 189 -16.68 -12.07 6.52
N ILE A 190 -18.00 -12.10 6.66
CA ILE A 190 -18.93 -12.18 5.52
C ILE A 190 -18.99 -10.83 4.81
N ALA A 191 -19.14 -9.73 5.56
CA ALA A 191 -19.16 -8.39 5.01
C ALA A 191 -17.84 -8.04 4.30
N ASP A 192 -16.71 -8.38 4.92
CA ASP A 192 -15.35 -8.25 4.39
C ASP A 192 -15.22 -8.95 3.03
N LYS A 193 -15.69 -10.21 2.94
CA LYS A 193 -15.69 -10.99 1.69
C LYS A 193 -16.63 -10.42 0.63
N LEU A 194 -17.81 -9.93 1.00
CA LEU A 194 -18.77 -9.35 0.05
C LEU A 194 -18.26 -8.03 -0.53
N SER A 195 -17.60 -7.21 0.30
CA SER A 195 -17.03 -5.91 -0.10
C SER A 195 -15.96 -6.00 -1.21
N MET A 196 -15.39 -7.19 -1.41
CA MET A 196 -14.46 -7.48 -2.49
C MET A 196 -15.14 -7.49 -3.87
N HIS A 197 -16.42 -7.86 -3.94
CA HIS A 197 -17.12 -8.06 -5.21
C HIS A 197 -18.03 -6.90 -5.60
N ASP A 198 -18.67 -6.28 -4.60
CA ASP A 198 -19.67 -5.24 -4.83
C ASP A 198 -19.61 -4.27 -3.66
N LYS A 199 -19.44 -2.97 -3.92
CA LYS A 199 -19.45 -1.92 -2.89
C LYS A 199 -20.75 -1.10 -2.88
N VAL A 200 -21.71 -1.42 -3.75
CA VAL A 200 -23.01 -0.72 -3.86
C VAL A 200 -23.85 -0.92 -2.61
N PHE A 201 -23.86 -2.13 -2.04
CA PHE A 201 -24.64 -2.44 -0.84
C PHE A 201 -24.28 -1.55 0.37
N ILE A 202 -23.04 -1.03 0.42
CA ILE A 202 -22.61 -0.06 1.44
C ILE A 202 -23.47 1.20 1.37
N ALA A 203 -23.66 1.77 0.18
CA ALA A 203 -24.43 3.00 -0.02
C ALA A 203 -25.92 2.82 0.31
N GLU A 204 -26.42 1.59 0.14
CA GLU A 204 -27.80 1.22 0.42
C GLU A 204 -28.09 1.05 1.91
N LEU A 205 -27.11 0.57 2.68
CA LEU A 205 -27.28 0.16 4.08
C LEU A 205 -26.67 1.12 5.11
N MET A 206 -25.61 1.86 4.77
CA MET A 206 -24.98 2.79 5.71
C MET A 206 -25.83 4.04 5.97
N PRO A 207 -25.81 4.58 7.20
CA PRO A 207 -26.55 5.79 7.54
C PRO A 207 -25.94 7.01 6.82
N LYS A 208 -26.82 7.87 6.29
CA LYS A 208 -26.41 9.11 5.60
C LYS A 208 -26.12 10.28 6.54
N ASN A 209 -26.48 10.15 7.80
CA ASN A 209 -26.29 11.20 8.82
C ASN A 209 -25.04 10.91 9.65
N PRO A 210 -24.38 11.96 10.19
CA PRO A 210 -23.24 11.76 11.07
C PRO A 210 -23.58 10.88 12.27
N ILE A 211 -22.71 9.91 12.55
CA ILE A 211 -22.80 9.03 13.73
C ILE A 211 -21.94 9.62 14.83
N TYR A 212 -22.51 9.87 16.00
CA TYR A 212 -21.77 10.31 17.17
C TYR A 212 -21.00 9.13 17.78
N THR A 213 -19.68 9.24 17.88
CA THR A 213 -18.84 8.13 18.35
C THR A 213 -19.12 7.79 19.82
N ASN A 214 -19.48 8.77 20.64
CA ASN A 214 -19.83 8.56 22.05
C ASN A 214 -21.14 7.76 22.26
N LEU A 215 -21.89 7.46 21.21
CA LEU A 215 -23.05 6.56 21.25
C LEU A 215 -22.66 5.10 20.97
N LEU A 216 -21.44 4.85 20.51
CA LEU A 216 -20.93 3.50 20.27
C LEU A 216 -20.44 2.88 21.59
N PRO A 217 -20.36 1.54 21.69
CA PRO A 217 -19.68 0.87 22.80
C PRO A 217 -18.24 1.40 22.99
N GLU A 218 -17.75 1.43 24.23
CA GLU A 218 -16.42 1.98 24.56
C GLU A 218 -15.30 1.26 23.78
N GLU A 219 -15.37 -0.07 23.67
CA GLU A 219 -14.43 -0.88 22.89
C GLU A 219 -14.40 -0.51 21.38
N ALA A 220 -15.53 -0.10 20.81
CA ALA A 220 -15.61 0.35 19.43
C ALA A 220 -14.99 1.74 19.25
N GLN A 221 -15.13 2.62 20.25
CA GLN A 221 -14.52 3.96 20.25
C GLN A 221 -13.00 3.87 20.34
N GLU A 222 -12.47 2.98 21.19
CA GLU A 222 -11.03 2.84 21.44
C GLU A 222 -10.23 2.39 20.22
N VAL A 223 -10.86 1.71 19.26
CA VAL A 223 -10.19 1.17 18.08
C VAL A 223 -10.22 2.11 16.86
N ILE A 224 -10.96 3.22 16.91
CA ILE A 224 -11.09 4.15 15.79
C ILE A 224 -9.72 4.76 15.42
N GLY A 225 -9.28 4.55 14.19
CA GLY A 225 -7.99 5.04 13.69
C GLY A 225 -6.77 4.24 14.19
N HIS A 226 -7.02 3.11 14.85
CA HIS A 226 -5.98 2.18 15.27
C HIS A 226 -5.79 1.06 14.24
N THR A 227 -4.53 0.79 13.89
CA THR A 227 -4.19 -0.32 12.98
C THR A 227 -4.09 -1.63 13.73
N HIS A 228 -4.35 -2.75 13.06
CA HIS A 228 -4.02 -4.09 13.55
C HIS A 228 -2.53 -4.17 13.98
N PRO A 229 -2.17 -4.96 15.02
CA PRO A 229 -0.78 -5.13 15.43
C PRO A 229 0.17 -5.56 14.31
N HIS A 230 -0.28 -6.47 13.43
CA HIS A 230 0.48 -6.93 12.26
C HIS A 230 0.66 -5.85 11.17
N THR A 231 -0.12 -4.76 11.22
CA THR A 231 -0.09 -3.64 10.26
C THR A 231 0.79 -2.49 10.74
N LEU A 232 1.10 -2.42 12.04
CA LEU A 232 1.94 -1.36 12.63
C LEU A 232 3.29 -1.15 11.91
N PRO A 233 4.05 -2.19 11.49
CA PRO A 233 5.30 -1.97 10.76
C PRO A 233 5.10 -1.25 9.42
N ALA A 234 4.01 -1.56 8.70
CA ALA A 234 3.68 -0.91 7.44
C ALA A 234 3.30 0.56 7.67
N ARG A 235 2.51 0.85 8.71
CA ARG A 235 2.17 2.24 9.11
C ARG A 235 3.42 3.07 9.37
N LYS A 236 4.32 2.58 10.24
CA LYS A 236 5.58 3.27 10.57
C LYS A 236 6.44 3.53 9.33
N LEU A 237 6.51 2.55 8.42
CA LEU A 237 7.24 2.72 7.15
C LEU A 237 6.65 3.87 6.33
N LEU A 238 5.33 3.91 6.14
CA LEU A 238 4.68 4.98 5.38
C LEU A 238 4.87 6.35 6.07
N GLU A 239 4.71 6.42 7.39
CA GLU A 239 4.93 7.65 8.16
C GLU A 239 6.38 8.15 8.03
N SER A 240 7.36 7.25 8.02
CA SER A 240 8.78 7.58 7.79
C SER A 240 9.07 8.11 6.38
N GLU A 241 8.18 7.83 5.43
CA GLU A 241 8.27 8.28 4.04
C GLU A 241 7.46 9.55 3.78
N GLY A 242 6.69 10.05 4.76
CA GLY A 242 5.95 11.31 4.64
C GLY A 242 4.43 11.18 4.64
N PHE A 243 3.88 9.98 4.85
CA PHE A 243 2.44 9.78 5.00
C PHE A 243 1.95 10.23 6.38
N ARG A 244 0.73 10.74 6.45
CA ARG A 244 0.10 11.21 7.69
C ARG A 244 -1.34 10.73 7.76
N PHE A 245 -1.83 10.50 8.97
CA PHE A 245 -3.25 10.26 9.18
C PHE A 245 -4.04 11.55 8.95
N ASN A 246 -5.04 11.51 8.07
CA ASN A 246 -5.82 12.68 7.66
C ASN A 246 -7.29 12.60 8.09
N HIS A 247 -7.58 12.00 9.25
CA HIS A 247 -8.94 11.91 9.83
C HIS A 247 -9.95 11.09 9.03
N TYR A 248 -9.49 10.18 8.16
CA TYR A 248 -10.37 9.21 7.49
C TYR A 248 -10.08 7.81 7.98
N VAL A 249 -11.14 7.02 8.17
CA VAL A 249 -11.05 5.62 8.58
C VAL A 249 -11.90 4.73 7.68
N ASP A 250 -11.51 3.47 7.58
CA ASP A 250 -12.29 2.43 6.90
C ASP A 250 -13.68 2.28 7.54
N ILE A 251 -14.67 1.95 6.71
CA ILE A 251 -16.07 1.86 7.14
C ILE A 251 -16.42 0.56 7.86
N PHE A 252 -15.57 -0.47 7.76
CA PHE A 252 -15.80 -1.79 8.35
C PHE A 252 -15.04 -1.96 9.68
N ASP A 253 -13.75 -1.62 9.72
CA ASP A 253 -12.86 -1.90 10.85
C ASP A 253 -12.25 -0.64 11.50
N ALA A 254 -12.61 0.55 11.00
CA ALA A 254 -12.07 1.85 11.42
C ALA A 254 -10.55 1.97 11.35
N GLY A 255 -9.91 1.17 10.50
CA GLY A 255 -8.51 1.29 10.16
C GLY A 255 -8.18 2.67 9.59
N PRO A 256 -7.06 3.29 10.00
CA PRO A 256 -6.73 4.64 9.57
C PRO A 256 -6.32 4.67 8.10
N MET A 257 -6.78 5.69 7.39
CA MET A 257 -6.26 6.05 6.08
C MET A 257 -5.09 7.02 6.23
N LEU A 258 -3.95 6.64 5.67
CA LEU A 258 -2.78 7.50 5.59
C LEU A 258 -2.73 8.18 4.23
N GLU A 259 -2.31 9.43 4.19
CA GLU A 259 -2.28 10.26 2.98
C GLU A 259 -0.93 10.98 2.84
N SER A 260 -0.48 11.19 1.61
CA SER A 260 0.64 12.06 1.28
C SER A 260 0.47 12.62 -0.14
N GLN A 261 1.13 13.74 -0.43
CA GLN A 261 1.33 14.17 -1.80
C GLN A 261 2.48 13.36 -2.41
N VAL A 262 2.35 12.89 -3.67
CA VAL A 262 3.39 12.09 -4.35
C VAL A 262 4.78 12.73 -4.22
N ARG A 263 4.85 14.06 -4.43
CA ARG A 263 6.10 14.85 -4.36
C ARG A 263 6.72 14.92 -2.96
N ASP A 264 5.94 14.72 -1.91
CA ASP A 264 6.38 14.83 -0.52
C ASP A 264 6.88 13.48 0.03
N ILE A 265 6.57 12.38 -0.67
CA ILE A 265 7.09 11.06 -0.38
C ILE A 265 8.62 11.07 -0.51
N ARG A 266 9.34 10.75 0.56
CA ARG A 266 10.82 10.85 0.63
C ARG A 266 11.48 10.09 -0.52
N ALA A 267 11.13 8.82 -0.74
CA ALA A 267 11.71 8.02 -1.81
C ALA A 267 11.40 8.57 -3.22
N VAL A 268 10.25 9.25 -3.42
CA VAL A 268 9.95 9.93 -4.68
C VAL A 268 10.81 11.17 -4.85
N ARG A 269 10.92 11.99 -3.81
CA ARG A 269 11.66 13.26 -3.81
C ARG A 269 13.17 13.07 -3.91
N GLU A 270 13.71 12.06 -3.25
CA GLU A 270 15.15 11.85 -3.09
C GLU A 270 15.78 10.92 -4.13
N GLN A 271 14.97 10.24 -4.95
CA GLN A 271 15.51 9.39 -6.00
C GLN A 271 16.30 10.21 -7.02
N ARG A 272 17.31 9.57 -7.59
CA ARG A 272 18.20 10.15 -8.60
C ARG A 272 18.39 9.17 -9.75
N LEU A 273 18.88 9.69 -10.86
CA LEU A 273 19.27 8.90 -12.03
C LEU A 273 20.80 8.87 -12.13
N ALA A 274 21.37 7.68 -12.24
CA ALA A 274 22.79 7.48 -12.51
C ALA A 274 23.01 6.66 -13.77
N THR A 275 24.15 6.88 -14.43
CA THR A 275 24.60 6.04 -15.55
C THR A 275 25.16 4.73 -15.01
N VAL A 276 24.82 3.62 -15.63
CA VAL A 276 25.30 2.29 -15.23
C VAL A 276 26.67 2.03 -15.83
N LYS A 277 27.58 1.51 -15.00
CA LYS A 277 28.85 0.90 -15.41
C LYS A 277 28.93 -0.51 -14.86
N VAL A 278 29.35 -1.47 -15.68
CA VAL A 278 29.52 -2.86 -15.25
C VAL A 278 31.01 -3.13 -15.01
N ALA A 279 31.35 -3.68 -13.84
CA ALA A 279 32.73 -4.04 -13.49
C ALA A 279 32.75 -5.35 -12.67
N GLU A 280 33.84 -6.12 -12.76
CA GLU A 280 33.99 -7.36 -11.99
C GLU A 280 34.26 -7.10 -10.51
N ASP A 281 35.08 -6.09 -10.22
CA ASP A 281 35.42 -5.67 -8.86
C ASP A 281 34.70 -4.37 -8.51
N ILE A 282 33.87 -4.42 -7.47
CA ILE A 282 33.21 -3.25 -6.89
C ILE A 282 33.46 -3.20 -5.39
N THR A 283 33.59 -2.00 -4.84
CA THR A 283 33.55 -1.79 -3.39
C THR A 283 32.10 -1.55 -2.98
N PRO A 284 31.44 -2.47 -2.25
CA PRO A 284 30.05 -2.30 -1.86
C PRO A 284 29.84 -1.02 -1.05
N SER A 285 28.70 -0.37 -1.28
CA SER A 285 28.23 0.73 -0.45
C SER A 285 28.00 0.32 1.01
N GLU A 286 28.24 1.25 1.93
CA GLU A 286 28.02 1.04 3.37
C GLU A 286 26.54 0.85 3.72
N ILE A 287 25.66 1.59 3.03
CA ILE A 287 24.21 1.60 3.24
C ILE A 287 23.47 0.97 2.06
N PRO A 288 22.31 0.33 2.29
CA PRO A 288 21.54 -0.25 1.21
C PRO A 288 20.82 0.82 0.37
N TYR A 289 20.77 0.59 -0.93
CA TYR A 289 20.02 1.40 -1.90
C TYR A 289 18.91 0.56 -2.53
N LEU A 290 17.79 1.22 -2.80
CA LEU A 290 16.80 0.72 -3.75
C LEU A 290 17.24 1.16 -5.15
N VAL A 291 17.35 0.22 -6.08
CA VAL A 291 17.76 0.46 -7.47
C VAL A 291 16.74 -0.17 -8.40
N SER A 292 16.38 0.52 -9.49
CA SER A 292 15.54 -0.04 -10.55
C SER A 292 16.14 0.18 -11.94
N ASN A 293 15.49 -0.42 -12.93
CA ASN A 293 15.82 -0.19 -14.34
C ASN A 293 15.03 0.93 -15.02
N GLY A 294 14.16 1.64 -14.28
CA GLY A 294 13.38 2.78 -14.81
C GLY A 294 12.37 2.44 -15.91
N LYS A 295 12.07 1.16 -16.16
CA LYS A 295 11.11 0.74 -17.19
C LYS A 295 9.70 0.62 -16.61
N VAL A 296 8.67 0.71 -17.47
CA VAL A 296 7.28 0.38 -17.11
C VAL A 296 7.01 -1.11 -17.32
N LYS A 297 6.88 -1.56 -18.59
CA LYS A 297 6.54 -2.95 -18.98
C LYS A 297 7.45 -4.02 -18.35
N HIS A 298 8.72 -3.70 -18.22
CA HIS A 298 9.74 -4.62 -17.70
C HIS A 298 10.39 -4.06 -16.44
N PHE A 299 9.62 -3.36 -15.61
CA PHE A 299 10.12 -2.84 -14.35
C PHE A 299 10.84 -3.94 -13.55
N ARG A 300 12.00 -3.59 -12.99
CA ARG A 300 12.80 -4.43 -12.11
C ARG A 300 13.32 -3.54 -11.01
N ALA A 301 13.14 -3.93 -9.75
CA ALA A 301 13.73 -3.24 -8.61
C ALA A 301 14.21 -4.20 -7.53
N LEU A 302 15.29 -3.84 -6.84
CA LEU A 302 15.83 -4.58 -5.71
C LEU A 302 16.51 -3.65 -4.71
N ALA A 303 16.74 -4.16 -3.50
CA ALA A 303 17.51 -3.47 -2.47
C ALA A 303 18.89 -4.13 -2.35
N THR A 304 19.95 -3.34 -2.44
CA THR A 304 21.33 -3.87 -2.44
C THR A 304 22.34 -2.92 -1.84
N LYS A 305 23.42 -3.48 -1.30
CA LYS A 305 24.66 -2.77 -0.98
C LYS A 305 25.73 -2.97 -2.06
N ALA A 306 25.55 -3.93 -2.97
CA ALA A 306 26.50 -4.32 -4.01
C ALA A 306 26.52 -3.32 -5.18
N ILE A 307 26.68 -2.04 -4.87
CA ILE A 307 26.88 -0.96 -5.82
C ILE A 307 27.97 -0.04 -5.28
N GLN A 308 28.71 0.58 -6.20
CA GLN A 308 29.68 1.63 -5.92
C GLN A 308 29.29 2.89 -6.68
N PHE A 309 29.55 4.06 -6.10
CA PHE A 309 29.35 5.34 -6.77
C PHE A 309 30.67 5.94 -7.26
N ASP A 310 30.65 6.46 -8.48
CA ASP A 310 31.70 7.33 -9.03
C ASP A 310 31.02 8.55 -9.70
N GLY A 311 30.92 9.65 -8.96
CA GLY A 311 30.13 10.81 -9.36
C GLY A 311 28.65 10.44 -9.57
N ASN A 312 28.15 10.60 -10.81
CA ASN A 312 26.79 10.22 -11.20
C ASN A 312 26.72 8.83 -11.87
N THR A 313 27.70 7.98 -11.61
CA THR A 313 27.76 6.61 -12.15
C THR A 313 27.51 5.61 -11.02
N ILE A 314 26.62 4.65 -11.26
CA ILE A 314 26.50 3.45 -10.43
C ILE A 314 27.29 2.33 -11.10
N ILE A 315 28.28 1.83 -10.37
CA ILE A 315 29.07 0.66 -10.76
C ILE A 315 28.46 -0.56 -10.07
N MET A 316 28.13 -1.59 -10.86
CA MET A 316 27.56 -2.85 -10.39
C MET A 316 28.23 -4.03 -11.09
N ASP A 317 28.12 -5.22 -10.49
CA ASP A 317 28.59 -6.44 -11.13
C ASP A 317 27.64 -6.90 -12.24
N THR A 318 28.12 -7.83 -13.08
CA THR A 318 27.34 -8.39 -14.20
C THR A 318 26.06 -9.06 -13.70
N LYS A 319 26.11 -9.76 -12.56
CA LYS A 319 24.96 -10.46 -11.99
C LYS A 319 23.82 -9.51 -11.63
N LEU A 320 24.14 -8.38 -11.01
CA LEU A 320 23.19 -7.35 -10.64
C LEU A 320 22.64 -6.64 -11.88
N ALA A 321 23.50 -6.30 -12.84
CA ALA A 321 23.10 -5.69 -14.10
C ALA A 321 22.12 -6.60 -14.88
N ASP A 322 22.43 -7.89 -15.01
CA ASP A 322 21.56 -8.89 -15.66
C ASP A 322 20.22 -9.04 -14.93
N THR A 323 20.25 -9.08 -13.59
CA THR A 323 19.02 -9.18 -12.77
C THR A 323 18.09 -7.99 -12.99
N LEU A 324 18.65 -6.76 -13.04
CA LEU A 324 17.89 -5.55 -13.31
C LEU A 324 17.58 -5.36 -14.80
N GLN A 325 18.19 -6.14 -15.68
CA GLN A 325 18.14 -5.97 -17.14
C GLN A 325 18.66 -4.60 -17.59
N LEU A 326 19.79 -4.22 -17.02
CA LEU A 326 20.55 -3.01 -17.32
C LEU A 326 21.85 -3.37 -18.06
N LYS A 327 22.29 -2.48 -18.94
CA LYS A 327 23.56 -2.55 -19.66
C LYS A 327 24.42 -1.34 -19.31
N GLU A 328 25.71 -1.44 -19.63
CA GLU A 328 26.61 -0.29 -19.53
C GLU A 328 26.07 0.88 -20.37
N GLY A 329 26.01 2.07 -19.76
CA GLY A 329 25.45 3.28 -20.36
C GLY A 329 23.96 3.50 -20.11
N ASP A 330 23.21 2.49 -19.63
CA ASP A 330 21.80 2.68 -19.26
C ASP A 330 21.66 3.65 -18.08
N SER A 331 20.45 4.22 -17.91
CA SER A 331 20.12 5.05 -16.75
C SER A 331 19.36 4.22 -15.71
N ALA A 332 19.82 4.26 -14.45
CA ALA A 332 19.20 3.56 -13.34
C ALA A 332 18.69 4.55 -12.28
N PRO A 333 17.37 4.55 -11.99
CA PRO A 333 16.82 5.22 -10.83
C PRO A 333 17.25 4.53 -9.54
N PHE A 334 17.66 5.32 -8.56
CA PHE A 334 18.08 4.82 -7.26
C PHE A 334 17.77 5.80 -6.12
N VAL A 335 17.63 5.28 -4.90
CA VAL A 335 17.46 6.06 -3.68
C VAL A 335 18.00 5.28 -2.47
N PRO A 336 18.61 5.94 -1.46
CA PRO A 336 18.91 5.30 -0.19
C PRO A 336 17.66 4.62 0.40
N LEU A 337 17.78 3.35 0.78
CA LEU A 337 16.63 2.58 1.29
C LEU A 337 16.10 3.19 2.59
N PHE A 338 16.98 3.74 3.41
CA PHE A 338 16.67 4.42 4.66
C PHE A 338 17.02 5.90 4.56
N ASN A 339 16.38 6.71 5.39
CA ASN A 339 16.79 8.09 5.58
C ASN A 339 18.14 8.10 6.32
N ALA A 340 19.09 8.93 5.88
CA ALA A 340 20.41 9.05 6.51
C ALA A 340 20.36 9.46 8.00
N LEU A 341 19.23 10.01 8.46
CA LEU A 341 18.99 10.38 9.86
C LEU A 341 18.39 9.25 10.72
N ALA A 342 18.00 8.12 10.13
CA ALA A 342 17.30 7.04 10.84
C ALA A 342 18.23 5.95 11.42
N GLU A 343 19.55 6.03 11.18
CA GLU A 343 20.53 5.08 11.76
C GLU A 343 20.99 5.47 13.18
N GLN A 344 20.34 6.46 13.82
CA GLN A 344 20.67 6.93 15.18
C GLN A 344 19.59 6.67 16.24
N GLU A 345 18.48 6.00 15.89
CA GLU A 345 17.45 5.51 16.83
C GLU A 345 17.27 4.00 16.67
#